data_AF-A0A7K7YFX0-F1
#
_entry.id   AF-A0A7K7YFX0-F1
#
_cell.length_a   1.000
_cell.length_b   1.000
_cell.length_c   1.000
_cell.angle_alpha   90.00
_cell.angle_beta   90.00
_cell.angle_gamma   90.00
#
_symmetry.space_group_name_H-M   'P 1'
#
loop_
_entity.id
_entity.type
_entity.pdbx_description
1 polymer ?
#
loop_
_entity_poly.entity_id
_entity_poly.type
_entity_poly.pdbx_seq_one_letter_code
_entity_poly.pdbx_strand_id
1 'polypeptide(L)'
;LRAGGCPLPLLRAGGCPLPLLRAGGCPLPLLRAGGCPLPLLRAGGCPLPLLRAGGCPLPLLRAGGCPLPLLRAGGCPLPLLRAGGCPLPLLRAGGCPLPLLRAGGCPLPLLRAGGCPLPLLRAGGCPLPLLRAGGCPLPLLRAGGCPLPLLRAGGCPLPLLRAGGCPLPLLRAGGCPLPLLRAGGCPLPLLRAGG
;
A
#
# COMPACT_ATOMS: atom_id res chain seq x y z
N LEU A 1 -9.63 -23.13 2.42
CA LEU A 1 -8.68 -24.12 1.84
C LEU A 1 -7.35 -24.05 2.59
N ARG A 2 -6.89 -25.16 3.20
CA ARG A 2 -5.51 -25.32 3.69
C ARG A 2 -4.76 -26.13 2.62
N ALA A 3 -3.78 -25.51 1.96
CA ALA A 3 -2.95 -26.20 0.96
C ALA A 3 -1.48 -26.14 1.39
N GLY A 4 -0.80 -27.30 1.34
CA GLY A 4 0.65 -27.43 1.55
C GLY A 4 1.50 -26.96 0.37
N GLY A 5 0.89 -26.49 -0.72
CA GLY A 5 1.57 -26.00 -1.94
C GLY A 5 1.25 -24.53 -2.29
N CYS A 6 1.38 -24.16 -3.57
CA CYS A 6 1.02 -22.85 -4.12
C CYS A 6 -0.41 -22.87 -4.72
N PRO A 7 -1.48 -22.71 -3.92
CA PRO A 7 -2.84 -22.79 -4.45
C PRO A 7 -3.16 -21.60 -5.37
N LEU A 8 -3.88 -21.88 -6.46
CA LEU A 8 -4.36 -20.92 -7.47
C LEU A 8 -5.90 -20.75 -7.41
N PRO A 9 -6.52 -20.34 -6.29
CA PRO A 9 -7.97 -20.23 -6.22
C PRO A 9 -8.46 -19.06 -7.07
N LEU A 10 -9.43 -19.33 -7.92
CA LEU A 10 -10.13 -18.34 -8.74
C LEU A 10 -11.53 -18.14 -8.18
N LEU A 11 -11.90 -16.90 -7.85
CA LEU A 11 -13.25 -16.56 -7.42
C LEU A 11 -13.78 -15.35 -8.18
N ARG A 12 -14.98 -15.49 -8.75
CA ARG A 12 -15.73 -14.42 -9.40
C ARG A 12 -17.09 -14.30 -8.74
N ALA A 13 -17.43 -13.11 -8.26
CA ALA A 13 -18.71 -12.85 -7.60
C ALA A 13 -19.29 -11.50 -8.03
N GLY A 14 -20.62 -11.40 -8.11
CA GLY A 14 -21.31 -10.12 -8.33
C GLY A 14 -21.32 -9.24 -7.07
N GLY A 15 -21.45 -9.86 -5.89
CA GLY A 15 -21.62 -9.17 -4.61
C GLY A 15 -20.33 -8.98 -3.80
N CYS A 16 -20.44 -9.21 -2.48
CA CYS A 16 -19.39 -8.99 -1.48
C CYS A 16 -18.84 -10.34 -0.96
N PRO A 17 -17.99 -11.05 -1.72
CA PRO A 17 -17.46 -12.33 -1.28
C PRO A 17 -16.48 -12.19 -0.11
N LEU A 18 -16.46 -13.19 0.77
CA LEU A 18 -15.61 -13.28 1.97
C LEU A 18 -14.63 -14.48 1.91
N PRO A 19 -13.75 -14.60 0.91
CA PRO A 19 -12.91 -15.77 0.79
C PRO A 19 -11.81 -15.81 1.86
N LEU A 20 -11.60 -17.00 2.43
CA LEU A 20 -10.58 -17.27 3.42
C LEU A 20 -9.54 -18.25 2.86
N LEU A 21 -8.28 -17.81 2.75
CA LEU A 21 -7.18 -18.64 2.28
C LEU A 21 -6.04 -18.69 3.29
N ARG A 22 -5.59 -19.91 3.61
CA ARG A 22 -4.41 -20.16 4.43
C ARG A 22 -3.47 -21.11 3.69
N ALA A 23 -2.24 -20.68 3.42
CA ALA A 23 -1.24 -21.48 2.72
C ALA A 23 0.12 -21.41 3.43
N GLY A 24 0.89 -22.50 3.35
CA GLY A 24 2.28 -22.52 3.84
C GLY A 24 3.23 -21.79 2.89
N GLY A 25 3.02 -21.97 1.58
CA GLY A 25 3.91 -21.45 0.52
C GLY A 25 3.49 -20.11 -0.07
N CYS A 26 3.53 -20.02 -1.41
CA CYS A 26 3.30 -18.81 -2.20
C CYS A 26 1.97 -18.91 -2.97
N PRO A 27 0.81 -18.67 -2.32
CA PRO A 27 -0.48 -18.75 -2.99
C PRO A 27 -0.68 -17.59 -3.98
N LEU A 28 -1.43 -17.86 -5.05
CA LEU A 28 -1.76 -16.88 -6.10
C LEU A 28 -3.29 -16.76 -6.28
N PRO A 29 -4.03 -16.26 -5.27
CA PRO A 29 -5.48 -16.14 -5.39
C PRO A 29 -5.87 -15.02 -6.35
N LEU A 30 -6.80 -15.30 -7.25
CA LEU A 30 -7.44 -14.31 -8.12
C LEU A 30 -8.89 -14.09 -7.68
N LEU A 31 -9.22 -12.86 -7.32
CA LEU A 31 -10.58 -12.47 -6.91
C LEU A 31 -11.09 -11.32 -7.78
N ARG A 32 -12.25 -11.55 -8.41
CA ARG A 32 -13.00 -10.50 -9.12
C ARG A 32 -14.38 -10.35 -8.51
N ALA A 33 -14.67 -9.15 -8.00
CA ALA A 33 -15.95 -8.82 -7.38
C ALA A 33 -16.58 -7.57 -8.03
N GLY A 34 -17.90 -7.56 -8.20
CA GLY A 34 -18.65 -6.34 -8.54
C GLY A 34 -18.74 -5.39 -7.36
N GLY A 35 -19.00 -5.92 -6.16
CA GLY A 35 -19.19 -5.15 -4.93
C GLY A 35 -17.92 -4.95 -4.09
N CYS A 36 -18.07 -5.11 -2.78
CA CYS A 36 -17.07 -4.85 -1.74
C CYS A 36 -16.55 -6.16 -1.13
N PRO A 37 -15.59 -6.86 -1.76
CA PRO A 37 -15.08 -8.11 -1.24
C PRO A 37 -14.20 -7.89 0.01
N LEU A 38 -14.24 -8.83 0.95
CA LEU A 38 -13.33 -8.86 2.11
C LEU A 38 -12.51 -10.17 2.14
N PRO A 39 -11.50 -10.32 1.26
CA PRO A 39 -10.66 -11.51 1.28
C PRO A 39 -9.69 -11.48 2.46
N LEU A 40 -9.55 -12.62 3.15
CA LEU A 40 -8.53 -12.83 4.16
C LEU A 40 -7.49 -13.84 3.65
N LEU A 41 -6.23 -13.41 3.56
CA LEU A 41 -5.11 -14.24 3.13
C LEU A 41 -4.03 -14.33 4.21
N ARG A 42 -3.70 -15.56 4.62
CA ARG A 42 -2.54 -15.85 5.46
C ARG A 42 -1.59 -16.80 4.74
N ALA A 43 -0.35 -16.36 4.51
CA ALA A 43 0.69 -17.14 3.86
C ALA A 43 1.97 -17.19 4.70
N GLY A 44 2.68 -18.32 4.71
CA GLY A 44 4.02 -18.42 5.27
C GLY A 44 5.07 -17.75 4.37
N GLY A 45 4.95 -17.97 3.05
CA GLY A 45 5.89 -17.47 2.04
C GLY A 45 5.51 -16.11 1.43
N CYS A 46 5.66 -16.03 0.10
CA CYS A 46 5.49 -14.82 -0.72
C CYS A 46 4.21 -14.91 -1.57
N PRO A 47 3.02 -14.59 -1.02
CA PRO A 47 1.79 -14.66 -1.79
C PRO A 47 1.72 -13.54 -2.84
N LEU A 48 1.13 -13.83 -4.00
CA LEU A 48 0.77 -12.82 -5.01
C LEU A 48 -0.74 -12.81 -5.28
N PRO A 49 -1.57 -12.23 -4.39
CA PRO A 49 -2.99 -12.10 -4.66
C PRO A 49 -3.26 -11.01 -5.71
N LEU A 50 -4.19 -11.30 -6.62
CA LEU A 50 -4.76 -10.30 -7.52
C LEU A 50 -6.23 -10.07 -7.16
N LEU A 51 -6.57 -8.82 -6.82
CA LEU A 51 -7.92 -8.42 -6.46
C LEU A 51 -8.42 -7.30 -7.38
N ARG A 52 -9.56 -7.54 -8.03
CA ARG A 52 -10.29 -6.52 -8.79
C ARG A 52 -11.70 -6.38 -8.22
N ALA A 53 -12.04 -5.17 -7.78
CA ALA A 53 -13.36 -4.85 -7.23
C ALA A 53 -13.96 -3.61 -7.91
N GLY A 54 -15.27 -3.60 -8.14
CA GLY A 54 -15.99 -2.39 -8.56
C GLY A 54 -16.15 -1.40 -7.41
N GLY A 55 -16.45 -1.89 -6.21
CA GLY A 55 -16.68 -1.09 -5.01
C GLY A 55 -15.44 -0.83 -4.15
N CYS A 56 -15.64 -0.92 -2.83
CA CYS A 56 -14.66 -0.63 -1.77
C CYS A 56 -14.18 -1.94 -1.13
N PRO A 57 -13.17 -2.64 -1.69
CA PRO A 57 -12.68 -3.88 -1.12
C PRO A 57 -11.87 -3.63 0.16
N LEU A 58 -11.95 -4.59 1.09
CA LEU A 58 -11.21 -4.58 2.37
C LEU A 58 -10.36 -5.86 2.51
N PRO A 59 -9.31 -6.03 1.70
CA PRO A 59 -8.46 -7.21 1.79
C PRO A 59 -7.55 -7.15 3.02
N LEU A 60 -7.46 -8.26 3.75
CA LEU A 60 -6.48 -8.44 4.82
C LEU A 60 -5.45 -9.48 4.40
N LEU A 61 -4.17 -9.08 4.40
CA LEU A 61 -3.07 -9.97 4.04
C LEU A 61 -2.01 -10.03 5.13
N ARG A 62 -1.67 -11.26 5.53
CA ARG A 62 -0.54 -11.55 6.41
C ARG A 62 0.41 -12.53 5.73
N ALA A 63 1.65 -12.13 5.53
CA ALA A 63 2.72 -12.94 4.96
C ALA A 63 3.94 -12.99 5.88
N GLY A 64 4.61 -14.15 5.94
CA GLY A 64 5.94 -14.24 6.56
C GLY A 64 7.02 -13.64 5.67
N GLY A 65 6.94 -13.85 4.35
CA GLY A 65 7.93 -13.39 3.37
C GLY A 65 7.61 -12.02 2.74
N CYS A 66 7.84 -11.94 1.43
CA CYS A 66 7.72 -10.74 0.59
C CYS A 66 6.47 -10.84 -0.32
N PRO A 67 5.28 -10.46 0.17
CA PRO A 67 4.05 -10.53 -0.61
C PRO A 67 4.02 -9.46 -1.71
N LEU A 68 3.38 -9.78 -2.83
CA LEU A 68 3.23 -8.91 -4.00
C LEU A 68 1.75 -8.74 -4.37
N PRO A 69 0.93 -8.13 -3.50
CA PRO A 69 -0.49 -7.98 -3.77
C PRO A 69 -0.76 -6.91 -4.83
N LEU A 70 -1.61 -7.24 -5.81
CA LEU A 70 -2.13 -6.28 -6.78
C LEU A 70 -3.61 -6.03 -6.49
N LEU A 71 -3.97 -4.78 -6.23
CA LEU A 71 -5.35 -4.36 -5.95
C LEU A 71 -5.79 -3.26 -6.91
N ARG A 72 -6.91 -3.52 -7.60
CA ARG A 72 -7.63 -2.52 -8.41
C ARG A 72 -9.06 -2.38 -7.90
N ALA A 73 -9.41 -1.16 -7.48
CA ALA A 73 -10.75 -0.83 -6.99
C ALA A 73 -11.33 0.39 -7.75
N GLY A 74 -12.64 0.37 -8.02
CA GLY A 74 -13.34 1.56 -8.51
C GLY A 74 -13.55 2.59 -7.40
N GLY A 75 -13.87 2.14 -6.18
CA GLY A 75 -14.15 2.99 -5.03
C GLY A 75 -12.93 3.28 -4.13
N CYS A 76 -13.18 3.26 -2.82
CA CYS A 76 -12.24 3.56 -1.74
C CYS A 76 -11.81 2.27 -1.03
N PRO A 77 -10.75 1.57 -1.49
CA PRO A 77 -10.29 0.34 -0.86
C PRO A 77 -9.57 0.61 0.47
N LEU A 78 -9.71 -0.31 1.42
CA LEU A 78 -9.02 -0.29 2.72
C LEU A 78 -8.17 -1.57 2.91
N PRO A 79 -7.07 -1.75 2.15
CA PRO A 79 -6.23 -2.93 2.30
C PRO A 79 -5.37 -2.84 3.56
N LEU A 80 -5.33 -3.93 4.32
CA LEU A 80 -4.38 -4.11 5.43
C LEU A 80 -3.33 -5.15 5.05
N LEU A 81 -2.07 -4.77 5.09
CA LEU A 81 -0.94 -5.62 4.73
C LEU A 81 0.06 -5.72 5.88
N ARG A 82 0.34 -6.94 6.34
CA ARG A 82 1.43 -7.23 7.28
C ARG A 82 2.39 -8.25 6.66
N ALA A 83 3.66 -7.87 6.53
CA ALA A 83 4.73 -8.71 6.00
C ALA A 83 5.92 -8.76 6.95
N GLY A 84 6.57 -9.92 7.07
CA GLY A 84 7.87 -10.04 7.74
C GLY A 84 9.00 -9.45 6.89
N GLY A 85 8.98 -9.67 5.57
CA GLY A 85 9.99 -9.21 4.63
C GLY A 85 9.72 -7.86 3.97
N CYS A 86 10.01 -7.79 2.67
CA CYS A 86 9.94 -6.61 1.80
C CYS A 86 8.74 -6.71 0.85
N PRO A 87 7.53 -6.30 1.25
CA PRO A 87 6.36 -6.38 0.38
C PRO A 87 6.40 -5.33 -0.74
N LEU A 88 5.89 -5.68 -1.92
CA LEU A 88 5.74 -4.76 -3.07
C LEU A 88 4.26 -4.66 -3.48
N PRO A 89 3.39 -4.03 -2.68
CA PRO A 89 1.98 -3.90 -3.03
C PRO A 89 1.78 -2.86 -4.11
N LEU A 90 0.95 -3.17 -5.10
CA LEU A 90 0.46 -2.20 -6.08
C LEU A 90 -1.02 -1.97 -5.86
N LEU A 91 -1.39 -0.71 -5.62
CA LEU A 91 -2.77 -0.29 -5.40
C LEU A 91 -3.20 0.78 -6.40
N ARG A 92 -4.29 0.50 -7.12
CA ARG A 92 -4.97 1.48 -7.97
C ARG A 92 -6.41 1.64 -7.52
N ALA A 93 -6.80 2.86 -7.17
CA ALA A 93 -8.14 3.21 -6.74
C ALA A 93 -8.70 4.41 -7.53
N GLY A 94 -9.99 4.39 -7.85
CA GLY A 94 -10.68 5.57 -8.38
C GLY A 94 -10.92 6.63 -7.31
N GLY A 95 -11.26 6.20 -6.08
CA GLY A 95 -11.57 7.10 -4.97
C GLY A 95 -10.39 7.41 -4.04
N CYS A 96 -10.68 7.43 -2.73
CA CYS A 96 -9.78 7.77 -1.63
C CYS A 96 -9.37 6.50 -0.86
N PRO A 97 -8.32 5.78 -1.30
CA PRO A 97 -7.89 4.55 -0.62
C PRO A 97 -7.21 4.85 0.73
N LEU A 98 -7.39 3.94 1.67
CA LEU A 98 -6.82 3.99 3.03
C LEU A 98 -5.94 2.75 3.31
N PRO A 99 -4.83 2.55 2.59
CA PRO A 99 -4.00 1.37 2.78
C PRO A 99 -3.18 1.47 4.06
N LEU A 100 -3.17 0.39 4.85
CA LEU A 100 -2.27 0.24 5.99
C LEU A 100 -1.23 -0.84 5.68
N LEU A 101 0.05 -0.48 5.78
CA LEU A 101 1.15 -1.39 5.53
C LEU A 101 2.11 -1.43 6.72
N ARG A 102 2.40 -2.65 7.18
CA ARG A 102 3.46 -2.94 8.15
C ARG A 102 4.43 -3.97 7.58
N ALA A 103 5.70 -3.59 7.46
CA ALA A 103 6.79 -4.46 7.02
C ALA A 103 7.93 -4.51 8.03
N GLY A 104 8.55 -5.68 8.19
CA GLY A 104 9.83 -5.79 8.90
C GLY A 104 11.00 -5.23 8.09
N GLY A 105 10.99 -5.43 6.77
CA GLY A 105 12.07 -5.01 5.87
C GLY A 105 11.84 -3.66 5.18
N CYS A 106 12.22 -3.60 3.90
CA CYS A 106 12.19 -2.43 3.02
C CYS A 106 11.02 -2.56 2.00
N PRO A 107 9.80 -2.13 2.34
CA PRO A 107 8.67 -2.22 1.44
C PRO A 107 8.76 -1.18 0.30
N LEU A 108 8.28 -1.55 -0.88
CA LEU A 108 8.18 -0.66 -2.06
C LEU A 108 6.72 -0.55 -2.52
N PRO A 109 5.83 0.10 -1.76
CA PRO A 109 4.44 0.23 -2.15
C PRO A 109 4.29 1.26 -3.29
N LEU A 110 3.51 0.90 -4.31
CA LEU A 110 3.06 1.84 -5.34
C LEU A 110 1.56 2.10 -5.18
N LEU A 111 1.18 3.36 -5.01
CA LEU A 111 -0.22 3.78 -4.85
C LEU A 111 -0.60 4.82 -5.90
N ARG A 112 -1.66 4.53 -6.65
CA ARG A 112 -2.32 5.49 -7.56
C ARG A 112 -3.78 5.66 -7.15
N ALA A 113 -4.17 6.89 -6.82
CA ALA A 113 -5.52 7.26 -6.44
C ALA A 113 -6.04 8.43 -7.30
N GLY A 114 -7.33 8.39 -7.65
CA GLY A 114 -8.01 9.55 -8.24
C GLY A 114 -8.28 10.65 -7.22
N GLY A 115 -8.64 10.28 -5.98
CA GLY A 115 -8.97 11.21 -4.90
C GLY A 115 -7.83 11.55 -3.95
N CYS A 116 -8.17 11.65 -2.67
CA CYS A 116 -7.29 12.01 -1.54
C CYS A 116 -6.94 10.75 -0.71
N PRO A 117 -5.87 10.00 -1.06
CA PRO A 117 -5.49 8.80 -0.32
C PRO A 117 -4.85 9.14 1.03
N LEU A 118 -5.07 8.29 2.03
CA LEU A 118 -4.44 8.37 3.36
C LEU A 118 -3.64 7.08 3.66
N PRO A 119 -2.50 6.85 2.98
CA PRO A 119 -1.71 5.65 3.23
C PRO A 119 -0.94 5.77 4.55
N LEU A 120 -0.98 4.71 5.36
CA LEU A 120 -0.12 4.56 6.54
C LEU A 120 0.92 3.47 6.28
N LEU A 121 2.20 3.81 6.38
CA LEU A 121 3.31 2.90 6.17
C LEU A 121 4.23 2.86 7.39
N ARG A 122 4.44 1.66 7.94
CA ARG A 122 5.44 1.38 8.97
C ARG A 122 6.43 0.32 8.47
N ALA A 123 7.72 0.69 8.43
CA ALA A 123 8.80 -0.18 8.00
C ALA A 123 9.92 -0.23 9.05
N GLY A 124 10.52 -1.41 9.25
CA GLY A 124 11.75 -1.54 10.02
C GLY A 124 12.98 -1.01 9.28
N GLY A 125 13.02 -1.19 7.95
CA GLY A 125 14.13 -0.77 7.10
C GLY A 125 13.94 0.58 6.40
N CYS A 126 14.42 0.65 5.15
CA CYS A 126 14.40 1.81 4.26
C CYS A 126 13.30 1.64 3.19
N PRO A 127 12.06 2.10 3.45
CA PRO A 127 10.98 1.99 2.49
C PRO A 127 11.13 3.00 1.35
N LEU A 128 10.73 2.62 0.13
CA LEU A 128 10.59 3.53 -1.02
C LEU A 128 9.13 3.56 -1.51
N PRO A 129 8.22 4.26 -0.82
CA PRO A 129 6.85 4.40 -1.30
C PRO A 129 6.77 5.37 -2.47
N LEU A 130 5.98 5.01 -3.48
CA LEU A 130 5.59 5.91 -4.56
C LEU A 130 4.09 6.16 -4.49
N LEU A 131 3.71 7.43 -4.35
CA LEU A 131 2.33 7.87 -4.27
C LEU A 131 2.00 8.86 -5.39
N ARG A 132 0.97 8.55 -6.17
CA ARG A 132 0.34 9.47 -7.12
C ARG A 132 -1.13 9.68 -6.78
N ALA A 133 -1.53 10.91 -6.50
CA ALA A 133 -2.89 11.29 -6.17
C ALA A 133 -3.37 12.44 -7.08
N GLY A 134 -4.65 12.40 -7.46
CA GLY A 134 -5.30 13.54 -8.13
C GLY A 134 -5.61 14.68 -7.15
N GLY A 135 -5.96 14.35 -5.91
CA GLY A 135 -6.31 15.34 -4.87
C GLY A 135 -5.17 15.67 -3.91
N CYS A 136 -5.53 15.86 -2.63
CA CYS A 136 -4.67 16.22 -1.51
C CYS A 136 -4.37 14.98 -0.64
N PRO A 137 -3.29 14.21 -0.91
CA PRO A 137 -2.96 13.03 -0.13
C PRO A 137 -2.36 13.40 1.24
N LEU A 138 -2.65 12.58 2.26
CA LEU A 138 -2.06 12.71 3.61
C LEU A 138 -1.30 11.41 3.97
N PRO A 139 -0.13 11.14 3.36
CA PRO A 139 0.63 9.94 3.68
C PRO A 139 1.32 10.06 5.04
N LEU A 140 1.20 9.02 5.87
CA LEU A 140 1.99 8.89 7.10
C LEU A 140 3.03 7.79 6.94
N LEU A 141 4.31 8.14 7.10
CA LEU A 141 5.42 7.21 6.94
C LEU A 141 6.29 7.17 8.20
N ARG A 142 6.48 5.97 8.75
CA ARG A 142 7.44 5.69 9.83
C ARG A 142 8.43 4.62 9.38
N ALA A 143 9.72 4.98 9.37
CA ALA A 143 10.82 4.09 8.98
C ALA A 143 11.89 4.04 10.07
N GLY A 144 12.47 2.86 10.29
CA GLY A 144 13.67 2.72 11.12
C GLY A 144 14.94 3.23 10.43
N GLY A 145 15.02 3.09 9.11
CA GLY A 145 16.18 3.52 8.31
C GLY A 145 16.00 4.87 7.60
N CYS A 146 16.56 4.96 6.38
CA CYS A 146 16.54 6.11 5.48
C CYS A 146 15.46 5.92 4.40
N PRO A 147 14.22 6.41 4.60
CA PRO A 147 13.15 6.27 3.62
C PRO A 147 13.34 7.24 2.45
N LEU A 148 12.88 6.81 1.27
CA LEU A 148 12.94 7.58 0.03
C LEU A 148 11.54 7.70 -0.59
N PRO A 149 10.62 8.46 0.03
CA PRO A 149 9.26 8.60 -0.48
C PRO A 149 9.19 9.52 -1.70
N LEU A 150 8.47 9.07 -2.73
CA LEU A 150 8.15 9.85 -3.92
C LEU A 150 6.66 10.20 -3.92
N LEU A 151 6.34 11.48 -3.81
CA LEU A 151 4.95 11.96 -3.78
C LEU A 151 4.65 12.89 -4.97
N ARG A 152 3.60 12.55 -5.72
CA ARG A 152 3.01 13.44 -6.72
C ARG A 152 1.52 13.65 -6.43
N ALA A 153 1.14 14.89 -6.18
CA ALA A 153 -0.23 15.30 -5.89
C ALA A 153 -0.70 16.37 -6.88
N GLY A 154 -1.97 16.33 -7.28
CA GLY A 154 -2.61 17.44 -8.02
C GLY A 154 -2.95 18.62 -7.10
N GLY A 155 -3.29 18.36 -5.83
CA GLY A 155 -3.58 19.40 -4.84
C GLY A 155 -2.44 19.66 -3.86
N CYS A 156 -2.80 20.07 -2.64
CA CYS A 156 -1.91 20.37 -1.52
C CYS A 156 -1.70 19.12 -0.63
N PRO A 157 -0.59 18.38 -0.76
CA PRO A 157 -0.33 17.22 0.08
C PRO A 157 0.18 17.63 1.47
N LEU A 158 -0.16 16.85 2.51
CA LEU A 158 0.37 16.99 3.87
C LEU A 158 1.05 15.68 4.30
N PRO A 159 2.28 15.38 3.81
CA PRO A 159 2.99 14.18 4.23
C PRO A 159 3.57 14.35 5.64
N LEU A 160 3.39 13.34 6.50
CA LEU A 160 4.12 13.23 7.76
C LEU A 160 5.15 12.10 7.66
N LEU A 161 6.42 12.44 7.86
CA LEU A 161 7.54 11.50 7.74
C LEU A 161 8.36 11.45 9.02
N ARG A 162 8.49 10.25 9.59
CA ARG A 162 9.39 9.95 10.72
C ARG A 162 10.41 8.88 10.33
N ALA A 163 11.68 9.22 10.35
CA ALA A 163 12.79 8.35 10.01
C ALA A 163 13.80 8.26 11.16
N GLY A 164 14.38 7.08 11.38
CA GLY A 164 15.54 6.92 12.26
C GLY A 164 16.83 7.42 11.61
N GLY A 165 16.95 7.30 10.29
CA GLY A 165 18.10 7.78 9.51
C GLY A 165 17.85 9.12 8.80
N CYS A 166 18.55 9.32 7.68
CA CYS A 166 18.45 10.48 6.79
C CYS A 166 17.42 10.25 5.67
N PRO A 167 16.21 10.80 5.74
CA PRO A 167 15.21 10.65 4.69
C PRO A 167 15.49 11.59 3.50
N LEU A 168 15.20 11.13 2.28
CA LEU A 168 15.21 11.96 1.06
C LEU A 168 13.80 11.97 0.43
N PRO A 169 12.85 12.76 0.96
CA PRO A 169 11.53 12.86 0.35
C PRO A 169 11.58 13.73 -0.91
N LEU A 170 11.05 13.20 -2.02
CA LEU A 170 10.78 13.98 -3.25
C LEU A 170 9.29 14.24 -3.36
N LEU A 171 8.91 15.51 -3.43
CA LEU A 171 7.51 15.90 -3.45
C LEU A 171 7.22 16.89 -4.56
N ARG A 172 6.22 16.56 -5.37
CA ARG A 172 5.66 17.41 -6.42
C ARG A 172 4.17 17.62 -6.18
N ALA A 173 3.75 18.85 -5.99
CA ALA A 173 2.37 19.24 -5.76
C ALA A 173 1.91 20.26 -6.81
N GLY A 174 0.64 20.24 -7.19
CA GLY A 174 0.01 21.30 -7.98
C GLY A 174 -0.49 22.46 -7.12
N GLY A 175 -0.41 22.36 -5.80
CA GLY A 175 -0.62 23.46 -4.86
C GLY A 175 0.48 23.49 -3.80
N CYS A 176 0.27 24.26 -2.72
CA CYS A 176 1.23 24.41 -1.62
C CYS A 176 1.32 23.14 -0.75
N PRO A 177 2.45 22.40 -0.74
CA PRO A 177 2.61 21.26 0.15
C PRO A 177 3.04 21.70 1.56
N LEU A 178 2.58 21.00 2.59
CA LEU A 178 3.04 21.21 3.98
C LEU A 178 3.62 19.90 4.55
N PRO A 179 4.89 19.57 4.23
CA PRO A 179 5.53 18.39 4.78
C PRO A 179 5.96 18.60 6.23
N LEU A 180 5.71 17.61 7.08
CA LEU A 180 6.30 17.55 8.42
C LEU A 180 7.29 16.40 8.48
N LEU A 181 8.54 16.72 8.83
CA LEU A 181 9.67 15.81 8.77
C LEU A 181 10.38 15.71 10.11
N ARG A 182 10.52 14.49 10.62
CA ARG A 182 11.35 14.16 11.79
C ARG A 182 12.34 13.08 11.42
N ALA A 183 13.63 13.40 11.50
CA ALA A 183 14.72 12.50 11.17
C ALA A 183 15.70 12.41 12.34
N GLY A 184 16.34 11.25 12.52
CA GLY A 184 17.46 11.10 13.44
C GLY A 184 18.80 11.59 12.87
N GLY A 185 18.89 11.72 11.53
CA GLY A 185 20.01 12.34 10.82
C GLY A 185 19.57 13.53 9.96
N CYS A 186 20.47 14.06 9.13
CA CYS A 186 20.21 15.22 8.26
C CYS A 186 19.27 14.85 7.10
N PRO A 187 18.03 15.37 7.07
CA PRO A 187 17.13 15.15 5.94
C PRO A 187 17.49 16.04 4.74
N LEU A 188 17.24 15.56 3.52
CA LEU A 188 17.33 16.38 2.29
C LEU A 188 15.99 16.34 1.52
N PRO A 189 15.01 17.17 1.89
CA PRO A 189 13.75 17.25 1.17
C PRO A 189 13.88 18.03 -0.14
N LEU A 190 13.33 17.49 -1.23
CA LEU A 190 13.14 18.22 -2.48
C LEU A 190 11.66 18.47 -2.72
N LEU A 191 11.27 19.74 -2.71
CA LEU A 191 9.89 20.21 -2.79
C LEU A 191 9.69 21.03 -4.06
N ARG A 192 8.72 20.63 -4.88
CA ARG A 192 8.27 21.39 -6.04
C ARG A 192 6.76 21.62 -5.94
N ALA A 193 6.37 22.87 -5.72
CA ALA A 193 4.99 23.32 -5.91
C ALA A 193 4.85 23.91 -7.32
N GLY A 194 3.79 23.54 -8.04
CA GLY A 194 3.34 24.24 -9.24
C GLY A 194 2.37 25.34 -8.83
N GLY A 195 2.62 26.55 -9.33
CA GLY A 195 1.59 27.58 -9.49
C GLY A 195 1.11 27.58 -10.93
#